data_AF-A0A452HWE5-F1
#
_entry.id   AF-A0A452HWE5-F1
#
_cell.length_a   1.000
_cell.length_b   1.000
_cell.length_c   1.000
_cell.angle_alpha   90.00
_cell.angle_beta   90.00
_cell.angle_gamma   90.00
#
_symmetry.space_group_name_H-M   'P 1'
#
loop_
_entity.id
_entity.type
_entity.pdbx_description
1 polymer ?
#
loop_
_entity_poly.entity_id
_entity_poly.type
_entity_poly.pdbx_seq_one_letter_code
_entity_poly.pdbx_strand_id
1 'polypeptide(L)'
;MACSHMFCDQHGSGEFSHSPAVCPACNSALSGKLDIVRTELSPSEEHKAMVLAGLRPETVLDISSRALSFWTYQVNPPQMGNTPTARLRHLKQREKVYTQQLQSKDMELTSMKSEVSSLKKVLEEYKKKFSELSEKLMEYNRQYQKLQSLYDSLRPRNIAMANQEAAHEPPMMPQPAVFGFPLGNAARFPGDITPVRGRCGEGDFHFKPFFATSPPVGDSSKSFFTFASPSNELDPHSGASRAYKMKRM
;
A
#
# COMPACT_ATOMS: atom_id res chain seq x y z
N MET A 1 41.59 8.06 40.10
CA MET A 1 40.51 7.39 40.83
C MET A 1 40.08 6.20 40.01
N ALA A 2 40.02 5.00 40.59
CA ALA A 2 39.53 3.82 39.89
C ALA A 2 38.05 3.99 39.52
N CYS A 3 37.71 3.70 38.28
CA CYS A 3 36.32 3.69 37.82
C CYS A 3 35.70 2.32 38.08
N SER A 4 34.42 2.27 38.48
CA SER A 4 33.67 1.02 38.66
C SER A 4 33.21 0.45 37.31
N HIS A 5 34.10 0.23 36.35
CA HIS A 5 33.75 -0.42 35.07
C HIS A 5 34.34 -1.83 35.04
N MET A 6 33.50 -2.80 34.68
CA MET A 6 33.91 -4.19 34.49
C MET A 6 33.84 -4.55 33.01
N PHE A 7 34.85 -5.29 32.55
CA PHE A 7 34.96 -5.78 31.18
C PHE A 7 35.11 -7.31 31.23
N CYS A 8 34.62 -8.00 30.20
CA CYS A 8 34.90 -9.42 30.11
C CYS A 8 36.40 -9.66 29.90
N ASP A 9 36.87 -10.85 30.25
CA ASP A 9 38.29 -11.20 30.24
C ASP A 9 38.97 -10.95 28.89
N GLN A 10 38.25 -11.20 27.80
CA GLN A 10 38.72 -10.96 26.43
C GLN A 10 38.96 -9.47 26.15
N HIS A 11 38.00 -8.61 26.47
CA HIS A 11 38.12 -7.17 26.23
C HIS A 11 39.08 -6.50 27.22
N GLY A 12 39.11 -6.95 28.48
CA GLY A 12 40.03 -6.43 29.48
C GLY A 12 41.49 -6.79 29.21
N SER A 13 41.77 -8.03 28.82
CA SER A 13 43.15 -8.48 28.59
C SER A 13 43.81 -7.76 27.41
N GLY A 14 43.05 -7.43 26.35
CA GLY A 14 43.58 -6.66 25.22
C GLY A 14 43.86 -5.20 25.58
N GLU A 15 42.89 -4.55 26.21
CA GLU A 15 42.89 -3.09 26.37
C GLU A 15 43.79 -2.60 27.52
N PHE A 16 43.96 -3.42 28.56
CA PHE A 16 44.79 -3.09 29.73
C PHE A 16 46.23 -3.60 29.65
N SER A 17 46.63 -4.22 28.53
CA SER A 17 48.02 -4.63 28.29
C SER A 17 48.95 -3.47 27.91
N HIS A 18 48.39 -2.30 27.57
CA HIS A 18 49.14 -1.12 27.14
C HIS A 18 49.33 -0.11 28.28
N SER A 19 50.51 0.51 28.35
CA SER A 19 50.81 1.62 29.27
C SER A 19 50.85 2.95 28.50
N PRO A 20 50.12 3.99 28.94
CA PRO A 20 49.25 4.06 30.12
C PRO A 20 47.91 3.36 29.90
N ALA A 21 47.43 2.65 30.92
CA ALA A 21 46.10 2.03 30.88
C ALA A 21 45.01 3.10 31.09
N VAL A 22 44.00 3.08 30.23
CA VAL A 22 42.86 4.00 30.28
C VAL A 22 41.57 3.20 30.27
N CYS A 23 40.59 3.59 31.08
CA CYS A 23 39.29 2.94 31.06
C CYS A 23 38.56 3.20 29.74
N PRO A 24 38.16 2.16 28.97
CA PRO A 24 37.45 2.33 27.70
C PRO A 24 36.06 2.97 27.82
N ALA A 25 35.43 2.87 28.99
CA ALA A 25 34.07 3.34 29.21
C ALA A 25 34.00 4.83 29.58
N CYS A 26 34.98 5.34 30.33
CA CYS A 26 34.96 6.72 30.84
C CYS A 26 36.26 7.50 30.61
N ASN A 27 37.20 6.92 29.87
CA ASN A 27 38.48 7.52 29.50
C ASN A 27 39.33 8.00 30.69
N SER A 28 39.11 7.41 31.87
CA SER A 28 39.86 7.73 33.09
C SER A 28 41.20 7.01 33.10
N ALA A 29 42.28 7.73 33.40
CA ALA A 29 43.62 7.15 33.52
C ALA A 29 43.71 6.24 34.76
N LEU A 30 44.22 5.02 34.56
CA LEU A 30 44.38 3.99 35.58
C LEU A 30 45.89 3.83 35.84
N SER A 31 46.37 4.45 36.91
CA SER A 31 47.81 4.50 37.24
C SER A 31 48.14 3.82 38.57
N GLY A 32 47.13 3.48 39.36
CA GLY A 32 47.28 2.82 40.67
C GLY A 32 47.42 1.30 40.56
N LYS A 33 48.17 0.71 41.50
CA LYS A 33 48.39 -0.75 41.60
C LYS A 33 47.10 -1.57 41.79
N LEU A 34 46.03 -0.94 42.26
CA LEU A 34 44.72 -1.54 42.50
C LEU A 34 43.62 -0.98 41.57
N ASP A 35 43.99 -0.19 40.57
CA ASP A 35 43.02 0.41 39.64
C ASP A 35 42.49 -0.61 38.63
N ILE A 36 43.23 -1.70 38.39
CA ILE A 36 42.86 -2.81 37.51
C ILE A 36 43.02 -4.11 38.29
N VAL A 37 41.91 -4.81 38.50
CA VAL A 37 41.87 -6.09 39.23
C VAL A 37 41.09 -7.10 38.42
N ARG A 38 41.71 -8.24 38.12
CA ARG A 38 41.04 -9.38 37.53
C ARG A 38 40.31 -10.14 38.64
N THR A 39 38.99 -10.23 38.54
CA THR A 39 38.13 -10.83 39.57
C THR A 39 37.33 -11.97 38.99
N GLU A 40 37.20 -13.06 39.74
CA GLU A 40 36.28 -14.15 39.42
C GLU A 40 34.85 -13.76 39.79
N LEU A 41 33.92 -13.84 38.85
CA LEU A 41 32.53 -13.41 39.05
C LEU A 41 31.70 -14.41 39.88
N SER A 42 32.19 -15.64 40.03
CA SER A 42 31.51 -16.73 40.73
C SER A 42 32.46 -17.45 41.70
N PRO A 43 32.94 -16.78 42.76
CA PRO A 43 33.79 -17.43 43.76
C PRO A 43 33.00 -18.47 44.58
N SER A 44 33.70 -19.42 45.20
CA SER A 44 33.09 -20.43 46.08
C SER A 44 32.47 -19.80 47.34
N GLU A 45 31.48 -20.48 47.94
CA GLU A 45 30.87 -20.02 49.20
C GLU A 45 31.88 -19.93 50.34
N GLU A 46 32.84 -20.87 50.40
CA GLU A 46 33.94 -20.84 51.36
C GLU A 46 34.81 -19.59 51.20
N HIS A 47 35.10 -19.17 49.97
CA HIS A 47 35.86 -17.95 49.70
C HIS A 47 35.07 -16.70 50.12
N LYS A 48 33.78 -16.63 49.77
CA LYS A 48 32.91 -15.51 50.19
C LYS A 48 32.86 -15.39 51.70
N ALA A 49 32.66 -16.51 52.40
CA ALA A 49 32.63 -16.55 53.86
C ALA A 49 33.98 -16.16 54.47
N MET A 50 35.09 -16.63 53.90
CA MET A 50 36.44 -16.32 54.38
C MET A 50 36.77 -14.84 54.24
N VAL A 51 36.40 -14.19 53.12
CA VAL A 51 36.66 -12.76 52.89
C VAL A 51 35.84 -11.88 53.83
N LEU A 52 34.63 -12.31 54.19
CA LEU A 52 33.77 -11.57 55.12
C LEU A 52 34.11 -11.85 56.59
N ALA A 53 34.74 -12.99 56.89
CA ALA A 53 35.13 -13.36 58.25
C ALA A 53 36.14 -12.35 58.83
N GLY A 54 35.83 -11.84 60.03
CA GLY A 54 36.67 -10.85 60.73
C GLY A 54 36.34 -9.39 60.40
N LEU A 55 35.43 -9.11 59.46
CA LEU A 55 34.92 -7.76 59.24
C LEU A 55 33.81 -7.41 60.23
N ARG A 56 33.73 -6.13 60.61
CA ARG A 56 32.62 -5.63 61.43
C ARG A 56 31.33 -5.59 60.61
N PRO A 57 30.15 -5.77 61.22
CA PRO A 57 28.85 -5.73 60.53
C PRO A 57 28.65 -4.47 59.69
N GLU A 58 29.08 -3.30 60.18
CA GLU A 58 28.93 -2.02 59.46
C GLU A 58 29.72 -2.03 58.15
N THR A 59 30.91 -2.63 58.14
CA THR A 59 31.75 -2.75 56.94
C THR A 59 31.12 -3.70 55.92
N VAL A 60 30.54 -4.81 56.38
CA VAL A 60 29.85 -5.76 55.49
C VAL A 60 28.63 -5.13 54.82
N LEU A 61 27.83 -4.37 55.58
CA LEU A 61 26.67 -3.65 55.04
C LEU A 61 27.07 -2.55 54.06
N ASP A 62 28.14 -1.81 54.35
CA ASP A 62 28.66 -0.78 53.44
C ASP A 62 29.19 -1.37 52.12
N ILE A 63 29.94 -2.48 52.17
CA ILE A 63 30.37 -3.21 50.98
C ILE A 63 29.15 -3.68 50.16
N SER A 64 28.14 -4.24 50.83
CA SER A 64 26.91 -4.73 50.19
C SER A 64 26.14 -3.60 49.50
N SER A 65 26.00 -2.45 50.16
CA SER A 65 25.37 -1.25 49.60
C SER A 65 26.07 -0.76 48.32
N ARG A 66 27.41 -0.68 48.36
CA ARG A 66 28.22 -0.29 47.20
C ARG A 66 28.09 -1.30 46.06
N ALA A 67 28.10 -2.60 46.37
CA ALA A 67 27.92 -3.66 45.38
C ALA A 67 26.53 -3.60 44.71
N LEU A 68 25.46 -3.39 45.48
CA LEU A 68 24.10 -3.24 44.96
C LEU A 68 23.95 -2.00 44.07
N SER A 69 24.55 -0.88 44.49
CA SER A 69 24.55 0.37 43.73
C SER A 69 25.24 0.17 42.38
N PHE A 70 26.36 -0.54 42.38
CA PHE A 70 27.09 -0.88 41.16
C PHE A 70 26.34 -1.86 40.25
N TRP A 71 25.72 -2.90 40.81
CA TRP A 71 24.88 -3.82 40.03
C TRP A 71 23.69 -3.09 39.39
N THR A 72 23.03 -2.20 40.14
CA THR A 72 21.92 -1.37 39.65
C THR A 72 22.36 -0.48 38.49
N TYR A 73 23.55 0.11 38.58
CA TYR A 73 24.14 0.90 37.50
C TYR A 73 24.41 0.05 36.24
N GLN A 74 24.89 -1.19 36.40
CA GLN A 74 25.14 -2.08 35.27
C GLN A 74 23.87 -2.61 34.59
N VAL A 75 22.84 -2.94 35.37
CA VAL A 75 21.56 -3.45 34.85
C VAL A 75 20.69 -2.33 34.29
N ASN A 76 20.80 -1.15 34.87
CA ASN A 76 20.16 0.07 34.38
C ASN A 76 21.24 1.06 33.94
N PRO A 77 22.05 0.74 32.91
CA PRO A 77 22.98 1.72 32.40
C PRO A 77 22.14 2.94 32.00
N PRO A 78 22.58 4.17 32.32
CA PRO A 78 21.93 5.35 31.77
C PRO A 78 22.02 5.18 30.26
N GLN A 79 20.94 4.70 29.63
CA GLN A 79 20.96 4.50 28.20
C GLN A 79 21.35 5.84 27.62
N MET A 80 22.43 5.86 26.85
CA MET A 80 23.01 7.08 26.29
C MET A 80 21.98 7.88 25.44
N GLY A 81 20.81 7.30 25.15
CA GLY A 81 19.63 7.94 24.53
C GLY A 81 18.43 8.28 25.45
N ASN A 82 18.44 7.98 26.75
CA ASN A 82 17.28 8.10 27.66
C ASN A 82 17.37 9.25 28.67
N THR A 83 18.14 10.31 28.40
CA THR A 83 17.90 11.54 29.15
C THR A 83 16.46 11.99 28.88
N PRO A 84 15.69 12.42 29.89
CA PRO A 84 14.31 12.90 29.68
C PRO A 84 14.23 13.95 28.57
N THR A 85 15.29 14.74 28.40
CA THR A 85 15.46 15.76 27.36
C THR A 85 15.65 15.17 25.96
N ALA A 86 16.43 14.10 25.77
CA ALA A 86 16.56 13.43 24.48
C ALA A 86 15.25 12.76 24.03
N ARG A 87 14.54 12.11 24.97
CA ARG A 87 13.22 11.52 24.72
C ARG A 87 12.19 12.57 24.33
N LEU A 88 12.16 13.71 25.03
CA LEU A 88 11.28 14.82 24.70
C LEU A 88 11.58 15.41 23.31
N ARG A 89 12.85 15.58 22.94
CA ARG A 89 13.25 16.04 21.60
C ARG A 89 12.79 15.07 20.51
N HIS A 90 12.98 13.76 20.73
CA HIS A 90 12.56 12.74 19.77
C HIS A 90 11.03 12.70 19.61
N LEU A 91 10.28 12.81 20.71
CA LEU A 91 8.82 12.89 20.68
C LEU A 91 8.33 14.12 19.92
N LYS A 92 8.89 15.31 20.19
CA LYS A 92 8.56 16.55 19.47
C LYS A 92 8.86 16.47 17.98
N GLN A 93 9.98 15.85 17.60
CA GLN A 93 10.31 15.66 16.19
C GLN A 93 9.30 14.73 15.51
N ARG A 94 8.91 13.64 16.17
CA ARG A 94 7.90 12.71 15.66
C ARG A 94 6.54 13.38 15.53
N GLU A 95 6.12 14.15 16.54
CA GLU A 95 4.89 14.95 16.52
C GLU A 95 4.87 15.89 15.32
N LYS A 96 5.96 16.62 15.07
CA LYS A 96 6.08 17.52 13.91
C LYS A 96 5.88 16.78 12.58
N VAL A 97 6.48 15.60 12.43
CA VAL A 97 6.33 14.77 11.21
C VAL A 97 4.88 14.32 11.04
N TYR A 98 4.22 13.85 12.10
CA TYR A 98 2.82 13.45 12.02
C TYR A 98 1.89 14.61 11.71
N THR A 99 2.09 15.77 12.33
CA THR A 99 1.29 16.98 12.04
C THR A 99 1.45 17.40 10.58
N GLN A 100 2.66 17.36 10.03
CA GLN A 100 2.90 17.69 8.63
C GLN A 100 2.25 16.66 7.68
N GLN A 101 2.30 15.37 8.00
CA GLN A 101 1.63 14.32 7.23
C GLN A 101 0.11 14.50 7.25
N LEU A 102 -0.46 14.82 8.42
CA LEU A 102 -1.89 15.04 8.57
C LEU A 102 -2.35 16.24 7.74
N GLN A 103 -1.63 17.36 7.81
CA GLN A 103 -1.91 18.54 6.97
C GLN A 103 -1.83 18.21 5.47
N SER A 104 -0.84 17.45 5.03
CA SER A 104 -0.72 17.02 3.64
C SER A 104 -1.90 16.14 3.21
N LYS A 105 -2.33 15.20 4.04
CA LYS A 105 -3.49 14.35 3.79
C LYS A 105 -4.80 15.15 3.76
N ASP A 106 -4.95 16.14 4.64
CA ASP A 106 -6.13 17.02 4.65
C ASP A 106 -6.22 17.88 3.38
N MET A 107 -5.08 18.38 2.88
CA MET A 107 -5.01 19.07 1.59
C MET A 107 -5.41 18.16 0.42
N GLU A 108 -4.92 16.92 0.41
CA GLU A 108 -5.28 15.93 -0.62
C GLU A 108 -6.78 15.58 -0.56
N LEU A 109 -7.32 15.36 0.64
CA LEU A 109 -8.73 15.07 0.86
C LEU A 109 -9.62 16.22 0.39
N THR A 110 -9.28 17.46 0.75
CA THR A 110 -10.03 18.65 0.32
C THR A 110 -9.99 18.82 -1.21
N SER A 111 -8.85 18.57 -1.84
CA SER A 111 -8.70 18.56 -3.30
C SER A 111 -9.60 17.51 -3.95
N MET A 112 -9.49 16.24 -3.53
CA MET A 112 -10.33 15.15 -4.06
C MET A 112 -11.82 15.42 -3.85
N LYS A 113 -12.20 15.97 -2.69
CA LYS A 113 -13.60 16.35 -2.42
C LYS A 113 -14.10 17.42 -3.39
N SER A 114 -13.25 18.36 -3.79
CA SER A 114 -13.58 19.39 -4.78
C SER A 114 -13.76 18.80 -6.18
N GLU A 115 -12.90 17.86 -6.59
CA GLU A 115 -13.03 17.14 -7.87
C GLU A 115 -14.29 16.28 -7.91
N VAL A 116 -14.59 15.55 -6.83
CA VAL A 116 -15.84 14.79 -6.74
C VAL A 116 -17.05 15.72 -6.87
N SER A 117 -16.99 16.92 -6.28
CA SER A 117 -18.07 17.90 -6.41
C SER A 117 -18.18 18.46 -7.83
N SER A 118 -17.07 18.68 -8.55
CA SER A 118 -17.11 19.18 -9.93
C SER A 118 -17.61 18.11 -10.90
N LEU A 119 -17.12 16.87 -10.77
CA LEU A 119 -17.57 15.73 -11.57
C LEU A 119 -19.07 15.45 -11.37
N LYS A 120 -19.58 15.59 -10.13
CA LYS A 120 -21.03 15.49 -9.87
C LYS A 120 -21.83 16.54 -10.63
N LYS A 121 -21.36 17.79 -10.72
CA LYS A 121 -22.04 18.84 -11.50
C LYS A 121 -22.05 18.50 -13.00
N VAL A 122 -20.91 18.08 -13.55
CA VAL A 122 -20.79 17.67 -14.96
C VAL A 122 -21.71 16.48 -15.28
N LEU A 123 -21.81 15.51 -14.36
CA LEU A 123 -22.72 14.38 -14.50
C LEU A 123 -24.19 14.85 -14.61
N GLU A 124 -24.62 15.75 -13.72
CA GLU A 124 -25.98 16.28 -13.75
C GLU A 124 -26.26 17.10 -15.02
N GLU A 125 -25.29 17.87 -15.50
CA GLU A 125 -25.39 18.56 -16.79
C GLU A 125 -25.55 17.58 -17.95
N TYR A 126 -24.78 16.49 -17.97
CA TYR A 126 -24.88 15.47 -19.00
C TYR A 126 -26.22 14.73 -18.95
N LYS A 127 -26.72 14.40 -17.76
CA LYS A 127 -28.07 13.81 -17.57
C LYS A 127 -29.16 14.74 -18.11
N LYS A 128 -29.06 16.04 -17.82
CA LYS A 128 -30.00 17.04 -18.35
C LYS A 128 -29.98 17.07 -19.87
N LYS A 129 -28.80 17.16 -20.49
CA LYS A 129 -28.65 17.12 -21.96
C LYS A 129 -29.20 15.84 -22.57
N PHE A 130 -28.97 14.69 -21.93
CA PHE A 130 -29.51 13.41 -22.37
C PHE A 130 -31.04 13.41 -22.36
N SER A 131 -31.67 13.92 -21.29
CA SER A 131 -33.12 14.05 -21.19
C SER A 131 -33.68 14.96 -22.30
N GLU A 132 -33.07 16.12 -22.53
CA GLU A 132 -33.48 17.06 -23.59
C GLU A 132 -33.37 16.44 -24.99
N LEU A 133 -32.31 15.69 -25.27
CA LEU A 133 -32.14 14.97 -26.55
C LEU A 133 -33.14 13.83 -26.70
N SER A 134 -33.42 13.09 -25.62
CA SER A 134 -34.42 12.04 -25.61
C SER A 134 -35.82 12.58 -25.93
N GLU A 135 -36.20 13.71 -25.33
CA GLU A 135 -37.47 14.39 -25.64
C GLU A 135 -37.55 14.83 -27.11
N LYS A 136 -36.48 15.44 -27.64
CA LYS A 136 -36.43 15.83 -29.07
C LYS A 136 -36.58 14.62 -29.98
N LEU A 137 -35.91 13.51 -29.66
CA LEU A 137 -36.03 12.26 -30.43
C LEU A 137 -37.46 11.71 -30.40
N MET A 138 -38.11 11.72 -29.23
CA MET A 138 -39.51 11.31 -29.09
C MET A 138 -40.45 12.18 -29.93
N GLU A 139 -40.24 13.50 -29.95
CA GLU A 139 -41.03 14.42 -30.78
C GLU A 139 -40.80 14.18 -32.28
N TYR A 140 -39.54 14.02 -32.72
CA TYR A 140 -39.23 13.66 -34.11
C TYR A 140 -39.88 12.34 -34.52
N ASN A 141 -39.83 11.32 -33.67
CA ASN A 141 -40.47 10.03 -33.93
C ASN A 141 -41.99 10.17 -34.05
N ARG A 142 -42.61 11.02 -33.22
CA ARG A 142 -44.05 11.33 -33.30
C ARG A 142 -44.40 12.03 -34.61
N GLN A 143 -43.59 12.99 -35.06
CA GLN A 143 -43.79 13.67 -36.34
C GLN A 143 -43.62 12.72 -37.52
N TYR A 144 -42.60 11.86 -37.47
CA TYR A 144 -42.37 10.83 -38.48
C TYR A 144 -43.58 9.89 -38.59
N GLN A 145 -44.12 9.40 -37.47
CA GLN A 145 -45.32 8.55 -37.45
C GLN A 145 -46.54 9.25 -38.06
N LYS A 146 -46.75 10.55 -37.78
CA LYS A 146 -47.83 11.34 -38.40
C LYS A 146 -47.64 11.40 -39.92
N LEU A 147 -46.44 11.74 -40.39
CA LEU A 147 -46.16 11.84 -41.82
C LEU A 147 -46.32 10.49 -42.53
N GLN A 148 -45.83 9.41 -41.90
CA GLN A 148 -45.99 8.05 -42.39
C GLN A 148 -47.48 7.68 -42.54
N SER A 149 -48.30 7.96 -41.52
CA SER A 149 -49.75 7.69 -41.57
C SER A 149 -50.45 8.45 -42.71
N LEU A 150 -50.05 9.69 -42.99
CA LEU A 150 -50.59 10.48 -44.10
C LEU A 150 -50.16 9.88 -45.45
N TYR A 151 -48.89 9.53 -45.60
CA TYR A 151 -48.38 8.89 -46.81
C TYR A 151 -49.11 7.58 -47.11
N ASP A 152 -49.25 6.73 -46.11
CA ASP A 152 -49.96 5.45 -46.22
C ASP A 152 -51.44 5.64 -46.55
N SER A 153 -52.08 6.75 -46.13
CA SER A 153 -53.47 7.07 -46.49
C SER A 153 -53.65 7.59 -47.93
N LEU A 154 -52.64 8.27 -48.49
CA LEU A 154 -52.69 8.85 -49.84
C LEU A 154 -52.27 7.83 -50.91
N ARG A 155 -51.35 6.93 -50.59
CA ARG A 155 -50.84 5.90 -51.51
C ARG A 155 -51.96 5.09 -52.20
N PRO A 156 -52.98 4.54 -51.49
CA PRO A 156 -54.08 3.82 -52.13
C PRO A 156 -54.94 4.71 -53.04
N ARG A 157 -55.19 5.97 -52.66
CA ARG A 157 -55.96 6.92 -53.48
C ARG A 157 -55.24 7.25 -54.78
N ASN A 158 -53.94 7.52 -54.72
CA ASN A 158 -53.16 7.83 -55.92
C ASN A 158 -53.08 6.62 -56.87
N ILE A 159 -52.93 5.39 -56.34
CA ILE A 159 -52.96 4.17 -57.16
C ILE A 159 -54.35 4.01 -57.83
N ALA A 160 -55.43 4.25 -57.09
CA ALA A 160 -56.79 4.17 -57.64
C ALA A 160 -57.08 5.23 -58.71
N MET A 161 -56.57 6.46 -58.53
CA MET A 161 -56.68 7.54 -59.52
C MET A 161 -55.85 7.24 -60.78
N ALA A 162 -54.59 6.79 -60.62
CA ALA A 162 -53.74 6.41 -61.74
C ALA A 162 -54.34 5.25 -62.57
N ASN A 163 -55.04 4.30 -61.93
CA ASN A 163 -55.76 3.23 -62.64
C ASN A 163 -57.01 3.73 -63.40
N GLN A 164 -57.67 4.80 -62.94
CA GLN A 164 -58.79 5.43 -63.66
C GLN A 164 -58.30 6.29 -64.83
N GLU A 165 -57.16 6.98 -64.68
CA GLU A 165 -56.51 7.74 -65.74
C GLU A 165 -56.01 6.81 -66.87
N ALA A 166 -55.43 5.66 -66.51
CA ALA A 166 -54.99 4.64 -67.46
C ALA A 166 -56.16 3.93 -68.19
N ALA A 167 -57.39 4.00 -67.65
CA ALA A 167 -58.59 3.45 -68.28
C ALA A 167 -59.23 4.40 -69.31
N HIS A 168 -58.78 5.66 -69.39
CA HIS A 168 -59.31 6.69 -70.29
C HIS A 168 -58.42 6.99 -71.54
N GLU A 169 -57.29 6.29 -71.71
CA GLU A 169 -56.46 6.36 -72.93
C GLU A 169 -56.95 5.37 -74.01
N PRO A 170 -57.20 5.80 -75.27
CA PRO A 170 -57.58 4.91 -76.36
C PRO A 170 -56.37 4.09 -76.86
N PRO A 171 -56.57 2.90 -77.47
CA PRO A 171 -55.47 2.07 -77.95
C PRO A 171 -54.78 2.73 -79.16
N MET A 172 -53.61 3.31 -78.96
CA MET A 172 -52.77 3.77 -80.06
C MET A 172 -51.95 2.59 -80.62
N MET A 173 -52.22 2.26 -81.89
CA MET A 173 -51.63 1.17 -82.68
C MET A 173 -50.11 1.31 -82.91
N PRO A 174 -49.39 0.21 -83.22
CA PRO A 174 -47.93 0.17 -83.26
C PRO A 174 -47.37 0.46 -84.67
N GLN A 175 -46.29 1.25 -84.81
CA GLN A 175 -45.36 1.29 -85.97
C GLN A 175 -44.13 2.19 -85.68
N PRO A 176 -43.03 2.17 -86.47
CA PRO A 176 -42.10 1.06 -86.72
C PRO A 176 -40.63 1.46 -86.38
N ALA A 177 -39.73 0.46 -86.32
CA ALA A 177 -38.32 0.62 -85.97
C ALA A 177 -37.45 1.12 -87.15
N VAL A 178 -36.61 2.17 -86.95
CA VAL A 178 -35.45 2.50 -87.82
C VAL A 178 -34.33 3.24 -87.01
N PHE A 179 -33.23 2.52 -86.76
CA PHE A 179 -31.77 2.88 -86.65
C PHE A 179 -31.29 4.15 -85.88
N GLY A 180 -30.23 4.15 -85.04
CA GLY A 180 -29.24 3.14 -84.65
C GLY A 180 -28.20 3.61 -83.58
N PHE A 181 -27.71 2.63 -82.77
CA PHE A 181 -26.41 2.38 -82.05
C PHE A 181 -25.41 3.50 -81.63
N PRO A 182 -24.44 3.26 -80.69
CA PRO A 182 -24.40 2.40 -79.49
C PRO A 182 -23.67 2.98 -78.23
N LEU A 183 -23.61 2.16 -77.16
CA LEU A 183 -22.51 2.01 -76.16
C LEU A 183 -22.64 2.74 -74.82
N GLY A 184 -22.56 2.01 -73.69
CA GLY A 184 -22.39 2.63 -72.37
C GLY A 184 -22.68 1.84 -71.09
N ASN A 185 -22.32 0.55 -71.03
CA ASN A 185 -21.96 -0.22 -69.83
C ASN A 185 -23.00 -0.55 -68.73
N ALA A 186 -23.26 -1.85 -68.62
CA ALA A 186 -23.84 -2.52 -67.46
C ALA A 186 -22.74 -2.98 -66.48
N ALA A 187 -23.02 -2.88 -65.18
CA ALA A 187 -22.50 -3.78 -64.13
C ALA A 187 -23.48 -3.69 -62.95
N ARG A 188 -24.43 -4.61 -62.77
CA ARG A 188 -24.31 -5.86 -61.98
C ARG A 188 -23.38 -5.70 -60.77
N PHE A 189 -23.97 -5.51 -59.60
CA PHE A 189 -23.33 -5.73 -58.31
C PHE A 189 -23.44 -7.22 -57.91
N PRO A 190 -22.36 -7.83 -57.45
CA PRO A 190 -22.46 -8.99 -56.56
C PRO A 190 -21.51 -8.92 -55.34
N GLY A 191 -22.01 -9.42 -54.20
CA GLY A 191 -21.26 -10.35 -53.34
C GLY A 191 -20.50 -9.79 -52.13
N ASP A 192 -21.00 -10.14 -50.95
CA ASP A 192 -20.26 -10.28 -49.67
C ASP A 192 -18.95 -11.07 -49.83
N ILE A 193 -17.79 -10.52 -49.38
CA ILE A 193 -16.66 -11.24 -48.77
C ILE A 193 -15.78 -10.24 -47.96
N THR A 194 -15.55 -10.49 -46.66
CA THR A 194 -14.39 -9.99 -45.87
C THR A 194 -13.27 -11.04 -45.94
N PRO A 195 -11.92 -10.79 -45.82
CA PRO A 195 -11.31 -10.10 -44.66
C PRO A 195 -9.84 -9.50 -44.76
N VAL A 196 -9.37 -8.88 -43.64
CA VAL A 196 -8.01 -8.89 -43.02
C VAL A 196 -6.81 -7.98 -43.49
N ARG A 197 -6.51 -6.99 -42.61
CA ARG A 197 -5.26 -6.70 -41.80
C ARG A 197 -3.96 -6.07 -42.37
N GLY A 198 -3.58 -4.92 -41.77
CA GLY A 198 -2.22 -4.41 -41.49
C GLY A 198 -1.91 -3.04 -42.15
N ARG A 199 -1.35 -1.98 -41.54
CA ARG A 199 -0.51 -1.75 -40.33
C ARG A 199 -0.39 -0.21 -40.02
N CYS A 200 -0.34 0.14 -38.71
CA CYS A 200 0.11 1.39 -37.98
C CYS A 200 -0.44 2.77 -38.37
N GLY A 201 -0.84 3.70 -37.48
CA GLY A 201 -0.92 3.89 -36.00
C GLY A 201 -1.52 5.32 -35.80
N GLU A 202 -2.31 5.69 -34.80
CA GLU A 202 -2.02 5.95 -33.38
C GLU A 202 -3.29 6.59 -32.76
N GLY A 203 -3.65 6.29 -31.50
CA GLY A 203 -4.64 7.08 -30.71
C GLY A 203 -5.88 6.34 -30.19
N ASP A 204 -5.80 5.87 -28.94
CA ASP A 204 -6.77 5.08 -28.17
C ASP A 204 -8.05 5.82 -27.74
N PHE A 205 -9.23 5.24 -28.00
CA PHE A 205 -10.41 5.35 -27.12
C PHE A 205 -11.29 4.09 -27.25
N HIS A 206 -11.08 3.11 -26.35
CA HIS A 206 -11.93 1.93 -26.21
C HIS A 206 -12.95 2.14 -25.08
N PHE A 207 -14.23 2.28 -25.44
CA PHE A 207 -15.36 2.15 -24.50
C PHE A 207 -16.01 0.77 -24.71
N LYS A 208 -15.92 -0.12 -23.72
CA LYS A 208 -16.70 -1.37 -23.68
C LYS A 208 -17.63 -1.32 -22.45
N PRO A 209 -18.95 -1.51 -22.61
CA PRO A 209 -19.82 -1.81 -21.48
C PRO A 209 -19.77 -3.33 -21.24
N PHE A 210 -19.10 -3.76 -20.18
CA PHE A 210 -19.28 -5.10 -19.64
C PHE A 210 -20.45 -5.05 -18.66
N PHE A 211 -21.59 -5.62 -19.05
CA PHE A 211 -22.62 -6.04 -18.11
C PHE A 211 -22.04 -7.18 -17.27
N ALA A 212 -21.87 -6.94 -15.98
CA ALA A 212 -21.43 -7.94 -15.02
C ALA A 212 -22.60 -8.87 -14.66
N THR A 213 -22.51 -10.09 -15.14
CA THR A 213 -23.25 -11.25 -14.64
C THR A 213 -22.74 -11.61 -13.23
N SER A 214 -23.65 -11.80 -12.28
CA SER A 214 -23.36 -12.24 -10.91
C SER A 214 -22.57 -13.55 -10.86
N PRO A 215 -21.62 -13.75 -9.93
CA PRO A 215 -20.97 -15.04 -9.74
C PRO A 215 -21.77 -15.95 -8.78
N PRO A 216 -21.61 -17.29 -8.91
CA PRO A 216 -22.28 -18.25 -8.06
C PRO A 216 -21.57 -18.42 -6.71
N VAL A 217 -22.35 -18.94 -5.77
CA VAL A 217 -22.02 -19.38 -4.42
C VAL A 217 -20.73 -20.20 -4.36
N GLY A 218 -19.81 -19.84 -3.47
CA GLY A 218 -18.61 -20.60 -3.13
C GLY A 218 -17.78 -19.94 -2.02
N ASP A 219 -17.75 -20.59 -0.86
CA ASP A 219 -16.83 -20.44 0.28
C ASP A 219 -16.64 -19.06 0.95
N SER A 220 -17.40 -18.88 2.02
CA SER A 220 -17.15 -17.87 3.05
C SER A 220 -16.64 -18.54 4.32
N SER A 221 -15.37 -18.30 4.66
CA SER A 221 -14.85 -18.23 6.03
C SER A 221 -13.47 -17.58 6.02
N LYS A 222 -13.43 -16.23 5.96
CA LYS A 222 -12.26 -15.46 6.36
C LYS A 222 -12.41 -15.07 7.82
N SER A 223 -11.65 -15.67 8.73
CA SER A 223 -11.31 -15.05 10.02
C SER A 223 -10.09 -14.16 9.80
N PHE A 224 -10.30 -12.86 9.56
CA PHE A 224 -9.23 -11.89 9.31
C PHE A 224 -8.90 -11.02 10.54
N PHE A 225 -9.20 -11.49 11.75
CA PHE A 225 -8.69 -10.91 12.99
C PHE A 225 -8.38 -12.04 13.98
N THR A 226 -7.09 -12.34 14.16
CA THR A 226 -6.60 -13.16 15.29
C THR A 226 -5.73 -12.26 16.16
N PHE A 227 -6.25 -11.89 17.33
CA PHE A 227 -5.51 -11.19 18.37
C PHE A 227 -4.82 -12.25 19.23
N ALA A 228 -3.49 -12.31 19.20
CA ALA A 228 -2.73 -13.20 20.07
C ALA A 228 -2.15 -12.39 21.24
N SER A 229 -2.68 -12.61 22.44
CA SER A 229 -2.05 -12.21 23.71
C SER A 229 -1.03 -13.28 24.13
N PRO A 230 0.12 -12.89 24.72
CA PRO A 230 1.09 -13.87 25.21
C PRO A 230 0.67 -14.40 26.58
N SER A 231 0.62 -15.72 26.70
CA SER A 231 0.47 -16.43 27.98
C SER A 231 1.85 -16.75 28.55
N ASN A 232 2.01 -16.51 29.86
CA ASN A 232 3.06 -17.07 30.69
C ASN A 232 3.05 -18.60 30.66
N GLU A 233 4.23 -19.21 30.78
CA GLU A 233 4.62 -20.22 31.81
C GLU A 233 5.79 -21.12 31.33
N LEU A 234 6.84 -21.13 32.16
CA LEU A 234 7.71 -22.24 32.57
C LEU A 234 8.77 -22.90 31.65
N ASP A 235 9.98 -22.95 32.23
CA ASP A 235 11.20 -23.73 31.91
C ASP A 235 10.98 -25.24 31.69
N PRO A 236 11.97 -25.95 31.09
CA PRO A 236 12.90 -26.69 31.95
C PRO A 236 14.39 -26.64 31.53
N HIS A 237 15.24 -26.70 32.55
CA HIS A 237 16.67 -26.96 32.51
C HIS A 237 17.06 -28.26 31.76
N SER A 238 18.23 -28.24 31.11
CA SER A 238 19.14 -29.40 31.07
C SER A 238 20.59 -28.93 30.89
N GLY A 239 21.45 -29.35 31.82
CA GLY A 239 22.86 -28.99 31.88
C GLY A 239 23.75 -29.74 30.90
N ALA A 240 24.95 -29.21 30.69
CA ALA A 240 26.15 -29.95 30.32
C ALA A 240 27.39 -29.12 30.68
N SER A 241 27.94 -29.37 31.87
CA SER A 241 29.26 -28.91 32.27
C SER A 241 30.32 -29.56 31.39
N ARG A 242 31.22 -28.77 30.80
CA ARG A 242 32.47 -29.29 30.21
C ARG A 242 33.67 -28.62 30.88
N ALA A 243 34.38 -29.46 31.63
CA ALA A 243 35.58 -29.14 32.40
C ALA A 243 36.77 -28.74 31.53
N TYR A 244 37.66 -27.89 32.05
CA TYR A 244 39.06 -27.86 31.63
C TYR A 244 40.02 -27.75 32.81
N LYS A 245 41.09 -28.55 32.68
CA LYS A 245 42.09 -28.91 33.68
C LYS A 245 42.99 -27.75 34.09
N MET A 246 43.29 -27.72 35.38
CA MET A 246 44.34 -26.91 36.00
C MET A 246 45.72 -27.45 35.60
N LYS A 247 46.63 -26.59 35.14
CA LYS A 247 48.07 -26.88 35.06
C LYS A 247 48.79 -25.89 35.98
N ARG A 248 49.32 -26.41 37.10
CA ARG A 248 50.23 -25.67 37.98
C ARG A 248 51.54 -25.41 37.23
N MET A 249 52.04 -24.19 37.33
CA MET A 249 53.45 -23.89 37.55
C MET A 249 53.54 -22.89 38.69
#